data_AF-A0AAI9YC39-F1
#
_entry.id   AF-A0AAI9YC39-F1
#
_cell.length_a   1.000
_cell.length_b   1.000
_cell.length_c   1.000
_cell.angle_alpha   90.00
_cell.angle_beta   90.00
_cell.angle_gamma   90.00
#
_symmetry.space_group_name_H-M   'P 1'
#
loop_
_entity.id
_entity.type
_entity.pdbx_description
1 polymer ?
#
loop_
_entity_poly.entity_id
_entity_poly.type
_entity_poly.pdbx_seq_one_letter_code
_entity_poly.pdbx_strand_id
1 'polypeptide(L)' 'MPVINMPAFSGVNDMPVGLSIVGPRFRDQQLLKTTSILAEVLTVQSNCKITFWHYRHKADCGPKI' A
#
# COMPACT_ATOMS: atom_id res chain seq x y z
N MET A 1 -6.79 15.40 9.60
CA MET A 1 -7.49 14.31 8.90
C MET A 1 -6.50 13.17 8.78
N PRO A 2 -6.87 11.93 9.10
CA PRO A 2 -5.93 10.82 9.02
C PRO A 2 -5.58 10.49 7.56
N VAL A 3 -4.31 10.17 7.34
CA VAL A 3 -3.76 9.84 6.02
C VAL A 3 -2.92 8.58 6.16
N ILE A 4 -3.06 7.66 5.20
CA ILE A 4 -2.19 6.48 5.08
C ILE A 4 -1.47 6.55 3.74
N ASN A 5 -0.15 6.41 3.79
CA ASN A 5 0.73 6.34 2.63
C ASN A 5 1.14 4.89 2.40
N MET A 6 0.83 4.34 1.23
CA MET A 6 1.21 2.97 0.87
C MET A 6 1.66 2.90 -0.60
N PRO A 7 2.57 1.99 -0.96
CA PRO A 7 2.87 1.70 -2.36
C PRO A 7 1.75 0.90 -2.99
N ALA A 8 1.42 1.21 -4.25
CA ALA A 8 0.28 0.63 -4.95
C ALA A 8 0.66 -0.10 -6.24
N PHE A 9 1.60 0.43 -7.02
CA PHE A 9 2.01 -0.16 -8.30
C PHE A 9 3.46 0.18 -8.66
N SER A 10 4.06 -0.62 -9.54
CA SER A 10 5.34 -0.32 -10.19
C SER A 10 5.09 0.55 -11.43
N GLY A 11 5.62 1.77 -11.44
CA GLY A 11 5.63 2.66 -12.60
C GLY A 11 6.74 2.29 -13.60
N VAL A 12 6.97 3.18 -14.57
CA VAL A 12 8.06 3.04 -15.56
C VAL A 12 9.41 2.94 -14.84
N ASN A 13 10.27 2.01 -15.28
CA ASN A 13 11.57 1.71 -14.66
C ASN A 13 11.49 1.20 -13.20
N ASP A 14 10.48 0.38 -12.88
CA ASP A 14 10.31 -0.27 -11.57
C ASP A 14 10.17 0.70 -10.39
N MET A 15 9.87 1.98 -10.66
CA MET A 15 9.72 2.98 -9.61
C MET A 15 8.38 2.78 -8.88
N PRO A 16 8.35 2.58 -7.56
CA PRO A 16 7.11 2.38 -6.83
C PRO A 16 6.29 3.68 -6.81
N VAL A 17 5.04 3.59 -7.25
CA VAL A 17 4.08 4.69 -7.15
C VAL A 17 3.27 4.52 -5.87
N GLY A 18 3.32 5.57 -5.03
CA GLY A 18 2.63 5.64 -3.76
C GLY A 18 1.21 6.19 -3.89
N LEU A 19 0.29 5.62 -3.14
CA LEU A 19 -1.07 6.08 -2.95
C LEU A 19 -1.19 6.71 -1.55
N SER A 20 -1.85 7.87 -1.47
CA SER A 20 -2.20 8.51 -0.20
C SER A 20 -3.70 8.47 -0.02
N ILE A 21 -4.17 7.72 0.98
CA ILE A 21 -5.59 7.56 1.27
C ILE A 21 -5.94 8.46 2.44
N VAL A 22 -6.89 9.37 2.22
CA VAL A 22 -7.33 10.33 3.24
C VAL A 22 -8.68 9.89 3.78
N GLY A 23 -8.76 9.79 5.11
CA GLY A 23 -9.98 9.42 5.81
C GLY A 23 -10.68 10.61 6.50
N PRO A 24 -11.97 10.49 6.78
CA PRO A 24 -12.67 11.37 7.73
C PRO A 24 -12.09 11.26 9.15
N ARG A 25 -12.30 12.30 9.96
CA ARG A 25 -11.79 12.38 11.34
C ARG A 25 -12.44 11.32 12.25
N PHE A 26 -11.66 10.77 13.19
CA PHE A 26 -12.07 9.76 14.18
C PHE A 26 -12.55 8.43 13.58
N ARG A 27 -12.09 8.11 12.36
CA ARG A 27 -12.42 6.87 11.64
C ARG A 27 -11.16 6.10 11.22
N ASP A 28 -10.10 6.22 12.01
CA ASP A 28 -8.77 5.66 11.73
C ASP A 28 -8.80 4.13 11.58
N GLN A 29 -9.59 3.43 12.41
CA GLN A 29 -9.77 1.98 12.28
C GLN A 29 -10.48 1.58 10.99
N GLN A 30 -11.47 2.37 10.54
CA GLN A 30 -12.14 2.12 9.26
C GLN A 30 -11.18 2.38 8.10
N LEU A 31 -10.39 3.46 8.20
CA LEU A 31 -9.34 3.78 7.22
C LEU A 31 -8.33 2.62 7.10
N LEU A 32 -7.82 2.10 8.22
CA LEU A 32 -6.90 0.96 8.23
C LEU A 32 -7.49 -0.32 7.62
N LYS A 33 -8.76 -0.63 7.92
CA LYS A 33 -9.46 -1.79 7.32
C LYS A 33 -9.60 -1.63 5.81
N THR A 34 -10.06 -0.48 5.35
CA THR A 34 -10.20 -0.18 3.91
C THR A 34 -8.85 -0.25 3.21
N THR A 35 -7.80 0.33 3.81
CA THR A 35 -6.46 0.32 3.25
C THR A 35 -5.85 -1.08 3.19
N SER A 36 -6.17 -1.96 4.14
CA SER A 36 -5.71 -3.35 4.12
C SER A 36 -6.28 -4.13 2.93
N ILE A 37 -7.59 -3.97 2.67
CA ILE A 37 -8.25 -4.58 1.51
C ILE A 37 -7.70 -3.99 0.21
N LEU A 38 -7.50 -2.66 0.17
CA LEU A 38 -6.98 -2.00 -1.02
C LEU A 38 -5.55 -2.44 -1.34
N ALA A 39 -4.71 -2.63 -0.32
CA ALA A 39 -3.37 -3.17 -0.48
C ALA A 39 -3.38 -4.57 -1.12
N GLU A 40 -4.29 -5.46 -0.68
CA GLU A 40 -4.43 -6.80 -1.26
C GLU A 40 -4.81 -6.76 -2.74
N VAL A 41 -5.83 -5.97 -3.09
CA VAL A 41 -6.29 -5.83 -4.49
C VAL A 41 -5.18 -5.27 -5.40
N LEU A 42 -4.44 -4.28 -4.93
CA LEU A 42 -3.39 -3.62 -5.71
C LEU A 42 -2.12 -4.49 -5.84
N THR A 43 -1.85 -5.36 -4.85
CA THR A 43 -0.77 -6.37 -4.92
C THR A 43 -1.10 -7.45 -5.97
N VAL A 44 -2.37 -7.74 -6.22
CA VAL A 44 -2.77 -8.70 -7.27
C VAL A 44 -2.63 -8.10 -8.67
N GLN A 45 -2.87 -6.80 -8.83
CA GLN A 45 -2.79 -6.11 -10.12
C GLN A 45 -1.38 -5.62 -10.46
N SER A 46 -0.52 -5.38 -9.47
CA SER A 46 0.85 -4.92 -9.67
C SER A 46 1.84 -6.01 -9.28
N ASN A 47 2.98 -6.12 -9.98
CA ASN A 47 4.04 -7.06 -9.62
C ASN A 47 4.79 -6.66 -8.33
N CYS A 48 4.17 -5.90 -7.42
CA CYS A 48 4.77 -5.51 -6.15
C CYS A 48 4.25 -6.41 -5.02
N LYS A 49 5.16 -7.07 -4.29
CA LYS A 49 4.83 -7.91 -3.13
C LYS A 49 4.80 -7.06 -1.86
N ILE A 50 3.63 -6.93 -1.25
CA ILE A 50 3.48 -6.35 0.08
C ILE A 50 3.59 -7.49 1.10
N THR A 51 4.72 -7.58 1.80
CA THR A 51 4.92 -8.61 2.84
C THR A 51 4.45 -8.07 4.19
N PHE A 52 3.41 -8.68 4.77
CA PHE A 52 2.93 -8.32 6.10
C PHE A 52 3.78 -9.00 7.19
N TRP A 53 4.57 -8.20 7.92
CA TRP A 53 5.16 -8.60 9.21
C TRP A 53 4.88 -7.54 10.29
N HIS A 54 4.79 -8.03 11.52
CA HIS A 54 4.50 -7.31 12.77
C HIS A 54 4.98 -5.84 12.77
N TYR A 55 4.02 -4.91 12.62
CA TYR A 55 4.17 -3.45 12.81
C TYR A 55 5.34 -2.75 12.08
N ARG A 56 5.74 -3.22 10.89
CA ARG A 56 6.64 -2.47 9.99
C ARG A 56 6.32 -2.81 8.52
N HIS A 57 5.68 -1.87 7.82
CA HIS A 57 5.38 -2.02 6.39
C HIS A 57 6.66 -1.89 5.57
N LYS A 58 7.17 -3.01 5.05
CA LYS A 58 8.23 -3.03 4.04
C LYS A 58 7.62 -3.53 2.73
N ALA A 59 7.52 -2.63 1.76
CA ALA A 59 7.16 -3.00 0.41
C ALA A 59 8.46 -3.29 -0.34
N ASP A 60 8.71 -4.56 -0.64
CA ASP A 60 9.81 -4.96 -1.47
C ASP A 60 9.27 -5.08 -2.91
N CYS A 61 9.12 -3.94 -3.60
CA CYS A 61 9.00 -3.94 -5.05
C CYS A 61 10.43 -4.12 -5.61
N GLY A 62 10.96 -5.35 -5.59
CA GLY A 62 12.31 -5.69 -6.08
C GLY A 62 12.32 -6.16 -7.54
N PRO A 63 13.41 -5.91 -8.29
CA PRO A 63 13.51 -6.25 -9.72
C PRO A 63 13.51 -7.78 -9.92
N LYS A 64 12.77 -8.25 -10.92
CA LYS A 64 12.91 -9.63 -11.43
C LYS A 64 14.11 -9.67 -12.38
N ILE A 65 15.10 -10.49 -12.03
CA ILE A 65 16.15 -10.99 -12.93
C ILE A 65 15.48 -11.74 -14.09
#